data_AF-A0A068Z9V3-F1
#
_entry.id   AF-A0A068Z9V3-F1
#
_cell.length_a   1.000
_cell.length_b   1.000
_cell.length_c   1.000
_cell.angle_alpha   90.00
_cell.angle_beta   90.00
_cell.angle_gamma   90.00
#
_symmetry.space_group_name_H-M   'P 1'
#
loop_
_entity.id
_entity.type
_entity.pdbx_description
1 polymer ?
#
loop_
_entity_poly.entity_id
_entity_poly.type
_entity_poly.pdbx_seq_one_letter_code
_entity_poly.pdbx_strand_id
1 'polypeptide(L)'
;MNPLHHPAPSKPRHWRTRVDPFADVWNEIEVWLRNEPQLGSTELLLKLDDEYPGKFTEGHRRTLQRRLQEWRTKVVRELVYGTRADGKILCEAQK
;
A
#
# COMPACT_ATOMS: atom_id res chain seq x y z
N MET A 1 -23.64 -31.56 -33.41
CA MET A 1 -22.99 -31.25 -32.11
C MET A 1 -21.60 -30.77 -32.40
N ASN A 2 -21.36 -29.46 -32.33
CA ASN A 2 -20.07 -28.86 -32.67
C ASN A 2 -19.24 -28.72 -31.38
N PRO A 3 -18.09 -29.42 -31.25
CA PRO A 3 -17.34 -29.45 -30.00
C PRO A 3 -16.58 -28.13 -29.81
N LEU A 4 -16.83 -27.51 -28.65
CA LEU A 4 -15.92 -26.60 -27.95
C LEU A 4 -15.39 -25.41 -28.76
N HIS A 5 -16.21 -24.36 -28.80
CA HIS A 5 -15.78 -23.00 -29.10
C HIS A 5 -14.91 -22.46 -27.95
N HIS A 6 -13.62 -22.83 -27.92
CA HIS A 6 -12.64 -22.10 -27.10
C HIS A 6 -12.30 -20.80 -27.83
N PRO A 7 -12.73 -19.62 -27.33
CA PRO A 7 -12.27 -18.37 -27.92
C PRO A 7 -10.75 -18.33 -27.80
N ALA A 8 -10.08 -18.07 -28.92
CA ALA A 8 -8.62 -17.95 -28.99
C ALA A 8 -8.12 -16.96 -27.92
N PRO A 9 -6.93 -17.19 -27.32
CA PRO A 9 -6.38 -16.27 -26.34
C PRO A 9 -6.26 -14.88 -26.97
N SER A 10 -7.03 -13.94 -26.44
CA SER A 10 -7.03 -12.54 -26.89
C SER A 10 -5.60 -11.98 -26.80
N LYS A 11 -5.21 -11.15 -27.78
CA LYS A 11 -3.88 -10.54 -27.92
C LYS A 11 -3.27 -10.13 -26.57
N PRO A 12 -1.93 -10.28 -26.39
CA PRO A 12 -1.27 -9.87 -25.16
C PRO A 12 -1.63 -8.41 -24.86
N ARG A 13 -2.37 -8.25 -23.76
CA ARG A 13 -2.88 -6.96 -23.31
C ARG A 13 -1.70 -6.11 -22.86
N HIS A 14 -1.33 -5.11 -23.65
CA HIS A 14 -0.15 -4.26 -23.45
C HIS A 14 -0.30 -3.19 -22.34
N TRP A 15 -1.38 -3.20 -21.54
CA TRP A 15 -1.63 -2.12 -20.59
C TRP A 15 -0.61 -2.15 -19.44
N ARG A 16 0.42 -1.32 -19.66
CA ARG A 16 1.24 -0.53 -18.75
C ARG A 16 1.04 -0.86 -17.27
N THR A 17 2.08 -1.44 -16.66
CA THR A 17 2.39 -1.27 -15.24
C THR A 17 2.34 0.23 -14.95
N ARG A 18 1.19 0.73 -14.48
CA ARG A 18 1.10 2.11 -14.05
C ARG A 18 2.01 2.22 -12.85
N VAL A 19 3.01 3.09 -12.97
CA VAL A 19 3.87 3.46 -11.86
C VAL A 19 2.97 3.84 -10.70
N ASP A 20 3.27 3.29 -9.54
CA ASP A 20 2.45 3.51 -8.37
C ASP A 20 2.37 5.01 -8.08
N PRO A 21 1.15 5.58 -8.00
CA PRO A 21 0.98 7.02 -7.84
C PRO A 21 1.57 7.53 -6.52
N PHE A 22 1.74 6.66 -5.53
CA PHE A 22 2.31 6.99 -4.24
C PHE A 22 3.81 6.73 -4.15
N ALA A 23 4.49 6.26 -5.20
CA ALA A 23 5.91 5.92 -5.12
C ALA A 23 6.78 7.09 -4.64
N ASP A 24 6.44 8.31 -5.07
CA ASP A 24 7.13 9.55 -4.72
C ASP A 24 6.91 9.96 -3.26
N VAL A 25 5.67 9.86 -2.78
CA VAL A 25 5.26 10.23 -1.41
C VAL A 25 5.35 9.07 -0.41
N TRP A 26 5.73 7.87 -0.87
CA TRP A 26 5.72 6.66 -0.05
C TRP A 26 6.70 6.76 1.11
N ASN A 27 7.84 7.42 0.89
CA ASN A 27 8.83 7.62 1.95
C ASN A 27 8.25 8.46 3.10
N GLU A 28 7.43 9.47 2.80
CA GLU A 28 6.74 10.29 3.82
C GLU A 28 5.68 9.48 4.56
N ILE A 29 4.88 8.71 3.82
CA ILE A 29 3.87 7.80 4.38
C ILE A 29 4.52 6.78 5.32
N GLU A 30 5.68 6.24 4.94
CA GLU A 30 6.42 5.29 5.78
C GLU A 30 6.93 5.92 7.06
N VAL A 31 7.38 7.18 7.02
CA VAL A 31 7.74 7.94 8.24
C VAL A 31 6.53 8.12 9.14
N TRP A 32 5.37 8.50 8.59
CA TRP A 32 4.13 8.62 9.38
C TRP A 32 3.70 7.28 9.98
N LEU A 33 3.75 6.20 9.22
CA LEU A 33 3.44 4.85 9.69
C LEU A 33 4.42 4.34 10.75
N ARG A 34 5.69 4.73 10.68
CA ARG A 34 6.70 4.39 11.69
C ARG A 34 6.43 5.12 13.02
N ASN A 35 5.92 6.34 12.96
CA ASN A 35 5.51 7.09 14.15
C ASN A 35 4.18 6.56 14.72
N GLU A 36 3.23 6.24 13.85
CA GLU A 36 1.86 5.84 14.22
C GLU A 36 1.39 4.63 13.37
N PRO A 37 1.78 3.38 13.74
CA PRO A 37 1.44 2.18 12.96
C PRO A 37 -0.07 1.86 12.95
N GLN A 38 -0.82 2.39 13.92
CA GLN A 38 -2.27 2.28 14.03
C GLN A 38 -3.05 3.08 12.98
N LEU A 39 -2.41 4.06 12.31
CA LEU A 39 -3.06 4.91 11.32
C LEU A 39 -3.77 4.09 10.24
N GLY A 40 -5.02 4.45 9.97
CA GLY A 40 -5.82 3.82 8.92
C GLY A 40 -5.48 4.36 7.53
N SER A 41 -5.74 3.55 6.49
CA SER A 41 -5.58 3.99 5.09
C SER A 41 -6.46 5.20 4.76
N THR A 42 -7.59 5.39 5.46
CA THR A 42 -8.48 6.54 5.28
C THR A 42 -7.86 7.83 5.84
N GLU A 43 -7.31 7.79 7.05
CA GLU A 43 -6.66 8.96 7.67
C GLU A 43 -5.42 9.40 6.89
N LEU A 44 -4.64 8.42 6.43
CA LEU A 44 -3.51 8.66 5.54
C LEU A 44 -3.94 9.29 4.21
N LEU A 45 -5.06 8.85 3.63
CA LEU A 45 -5.59 9.44 2.41
C LEU A 45 -6.05 10.88 2.65
N LEU A 46 -6.67 11.18 3.80
CA LEU A 46 -7.08 12.54 4.18
C LEU A 46 -5.86 13.45 4.37
N LYS A 47 -4.81 13.01 5.08
CA LYS A 47 -3.55 13.76 5.21
C LYS A 47 -2.89 14.01 3.86
N LEU A 48 -2.91 13.02 2.96
CA LEU A 48 -2.36 13.16 1.61
C LEU A 48 -3.18 14.12 0.74
N ASP A 49 -4.50 14.18 0.92
CA ASP A 49 -5.36 15.12 0.20
C ASP A 49 -5.17 16.56 0.72
N ASP A 50 -4.91 16.74 2.02
CA ASP A 50 -4.59 18.03 2.63
C ASP A 50 -3.24 18.59 2.10
N GLU A 51 -2.20 17.74 2.07
CA GLU A 51 -0.86 18.14 1.59
C GLU A 51 -0.77 18.24 0.06
N TYR A 52 -1.51 17.37 -0.66
CA TYR A 52 -1.49 17.29 -2.12
C TYR A 52 -2.92 17.27 -2.71
N PRO A 53 -3.64 18.40 -2.63
CA PRO A 53 -5.04 18.47 -3.09
C PRO A 53 -5.14 18.12 -4.57
N GLY A 54 -5.99 17.16 -4.90
CA GLY A 54 -6.28 16.74 -6.28
C GLY A 54 -5.24 15.81 -6.92
N LYS A 55 -4.17 15.41 -6.20
CA LYS A 55 -3.17 14.44 -6.69
C LYS A 55 -3.63 12.99 -6.49
N PHE A 56 -4.42 12.74 -5.44
CA PHE A 56 -4.87 11.40 -5.06
C PHE A 56 -6.40 11.35 -5.01
N THR A 57 -6.99 10.33 -5.63
CA THR A 57 -8.44 10.10 -5.60
C THR A 57 -8.76 8.84 -4.80
N GLU A 58 -10.01 8.68 -4.40
CA GLU A 58 -10.48 7.49 -3.67
C GLU A 58 -10.20 6.17 -4.44
N GLY A 59 -10.11 6.22 -5.77
CA GLY A 59 -9.70 5.09 -6.61
C GLY A 59 -8.31 4.53 -6.27
N HIS A 60 -7.44 5.34 -5.65
CA HIS A 60 -6.11 4.93 -5.19
C HIS A 60 -6.10 4.39 -3.75
N ARG A 61 -7.22 4.47 -3.02
CA ARG A 61 -7.34 3.95 -1.64
C ARG A 61 -7.00 2.46 -1.55
N ARG A 62 -7.43 1.66 -2.52
CA ARG A 62 -7.10 0.22 -2.56
C ARG A 62 -5.59 -0.02 -2.73
N THR A 63 -4.92 0.80 -3.53
CA THR A 63 -3.47 0.74 -3.71
C THR A 63 -2.75 1.07 -2.41
N LEU A 64 -3.19 2.13 -1.73
CA LEU A 64 -2.65 2.53 -0.43
C LEU A 64 -2.88 1.44 0.63
N GLN A 65 -4.10 0.92 0.73
CA GLN A 65 -4.45 -0.14 1.67
C GLN A 65 -3.61 -1.40 1.45
N ARG A 66 -3.41 -1.82 0.20
CA ARG A 66 -2.56 -2.98 -0.13
C ARG A 66 -1.12 -2.74 0.35
N ARG A 67 -0.53 -1.59 0.04
CA ARG A 67 0.83 -1.25 0.49
C ARG A 67 0.94 -1.19 2.01
N LEU A 68 -0.07 -0.67 2.70
CA LEU A 68 -0.13 -0.67 4.16
C LEU A 68 -0.16 -2.08 4.73
N GLN A 69 -0.94 -2.99 4.15
CA GLN A 69 -0.97 -4.40 4.57
C GLN A 69 0.36 -5.09 4.33
N GLU A 70 1.00 -4.86 3.18
CA GLU A 70 2.33 -5.38 2.87
C GLU A 70 3.39 -4.86 3.86
N TRP A 71 3.35 -3.57 4.15
CA TRP A 71 4.23 -2.95 5.15
C TRP A 71 4.01 -3.54 6.54
N ARG A 72 2.75 -3.64 7.01
CA ARG A 72 2.44 -4.25 8.32
C ARG A 72 2.88 -5.70 8.38
N THR A 73 2.69 -6.46 7.30
CA THR A 73 3.14 -7.85 7.22
C THR A 73 4.67 -7.92 7.30
N LYS A 74 5.38 -7.00 6.64
CA LYS A 74 6.84 -6.90 6.72
C LYS A 74 7.29 -6.59 8.16
N VAL A 75 6.68 -5.60 8.82
CA VAL A 75 7.00 -5.22 10.19
C VAL A 75 6.71 -6.35 11.18
N VAL A 76 5.54 -7.00 11.08
CA VAL A 76 5.20 -8.17 11.92
C VAL A 76 6.16 -9.32 11.65
N ARG A 77 6.52 -9.55 10.38
CA ARG A 77 7.51 -10.56 10.01
C ARG A 77 8.87 -10.23 10.63
N GLU A 78 9.31 -8.98 10.58
CA GLU A 78 10.56 -8.54 11.23
C GLU A 78 10.48 -8.72 12.75
N LEU A 79 9.34 -8.42 13.37
CA LEU A 79 9.10 -8.58 14.80
C LEU A 79 9.10 -10.05 15.25
N VAL A 80 8.39 -10.91 14.52
CA VAL A 80 8.20 -12.33 14.86
C VAL A 80 9.43 -13.16 14.54
N TYR A 81 10.06 -12.91 13.38
CA TYR A 81 11.21 -13.70 12.91
C TYR A 81 12.56 -13.10 13.30
N GLY A 82 12.58 -11.98 14.01
CA GLY A 82 13.77 -11.49 14.70
C GLY A 82 14.97 -11.24 13.78
N THR A 83 14.78 -10.71 12.57
CA THR A 83 15.93 -10.17 11.82
C THR A 83 16.17 -8.74 12.29
N ARG A 84 17.01 -8.62 13.32
CA ARG A 84 17.56 -7.35 13.81
C ARG A 84 18.22 -6.60 12.65
N ALA A 85 17.53 -5.60 12.10
CA ALA A 85 18.16 -4.58 11.27
C ALA A 85 17.91 -3.16 11.79
N ASP A 86 16.78 -2.88 12.46
CA ASP A 86 16.62 -1.58 13.15
C ASP A 86 15.56 -1.69 14.25
N GLY A 87 16.01 -1.92 15.48
CA GLY A 87 15.15 -2.10 16.65
C GLY A 87 14.63 -0.77 17.17
N LYS A 88 13.46 -0.33 16.69
CA LYS A 88 12.57 0.58 17.44
C LYS A 88 11.12 0.16 17.25
N ILE A 89 10.60 -0.57 18.23
CA ILE A 89 9.16 -0.69 18.47
C ILE A 89 8.78 0.56 19.27
N LEU A 90 8.04 1.48 18.66
CA LEU A 90 7.28 2.46 19.42
C LEU A 90 5.86 1.91 19.56
N CYS A 91 5.64 1.24 20.68
CA CYS A 91 4.32 0.96 21.22
C CYS A 91 4.11 1.90 22.39
N GLU A 92 3.59 3.09 22.12
CA GLU A 92 3.00 4.04 23.07
C GLU A 92 1.91 4.79 22.29
N ALA A 93 0.72 5.10 22.75
CA ALA A 93 -0.03 4.77 23.95
C ALA A 93 -1.47 5.15 23.57
N GLN A 94 -2.41 4.21 23.58
CA GLN A 94 -3.83 4.54 23.45
C GLN A 94 -4.38 4.68 24.87
N LYS A 95 -4.74 5.92 25.25
CA LYS A 95 -5.42 6.24 26.51
C LYS A 95 -6.93 6.27 26.30
#